data_AF-A0A1C3W0F3-F1
#
_entry.id   AF-A0A1C3W0F3-F1
#
_cell.length_a   1.000
_cell.length_b   1.000
_cell.length_c   1.000
_cell.angle_alpha   90.00
_cell.angle_beta   90.00
_cell.angle_gamma   90.00
#
_symmetry.space_group_name_H-M   'P 1'
#
loop_
_entity.id
_entity.type
_entity.pdbx_description
1 polymer ?
#
loop_
_entity_poly.entity_id
_entity_poly.type
_entity_poly.pdbx_seq_one_letter_code
_entity_poly.pdbx_strand_id
1 'polypeptide(L)'
;MLDEIGTIRRKFTAHDTLDGRIDQAFEAMQQLGFEALVYDYTPVPFDLDGEIMVPSFLKLRNISDDMLEYWLDRGYFRIDPVQQVALRTSAPFFWNYNVEADTAINRYLGENTEPVARYLNERDMSTGVTVPVHMPRGDYATVTGIRFGANKDFERNALRYIADFGLLAHVFHETAYALFDSSARSVGKMRLTERERECLRHSAEGLSAKEISRVINRSVPTVVMHLNAAAKKLGAKNRTQAVVRATHYRLLENEPSYNF
;
A
#
# COMPACT_ATOMS: atom_id res chain seq x y z
N MET A 1 23.90 -15.29 -2.87
CA MET A 1 25.04 -14.52 -2.32
C MET A 1 24.38 -13.55 -1.36
N LEU A 2 24.69 -13.58 -0.06
CA LEU A 2 24.02 -12.71 0.91
C LEU A 2 24.47 -11.28 0.63
N ASP A 3 23.71 -10.57 -0.21
CA ASP A 3 23.95 -9.17 -0.48
C ASP A 3 23.79 -8.40 0.84
N GLU A 4 24.83 -7.67 1.23
CA GLU A 4 24.73 -6.76 2.37
C GLU A 4 23.63 -5.74 2.08
N ILE A 5 22.74 -5.50 3.05
CA ILE A 5 21.65 -4.50 2.94
C ILE A 5 22.19 -3.15 2.44
N GLY A 6 23.37 -2.73 2.92
CA GLY A 6 24.01 -1.50 2.47
C GLY A 6 24.36 -1.48 0.99
N THR A 7 24.72 -2.62 0.40
CA THR A 7 25.00 -2.73 -1.04
C THR A 7 23.72 -2.66 -1.87
N ILE A 8 22.66 -3.36 -1.45
CA ILE A 8 21.34 -3.28 -2.11
C ILE A 8 20.82 -1.84 -2.06
N ARG A 9 20.87 -1.21 -0.88
CA ARG A 9 20.44 0.17 -0.67
C ARG A 9 21.17 1.14 -1.59
N ARG A 10 22.51 1.04 -1.67
CA ARG A 10 23.34 1.89 -2.55
C ARG A 10 22.95 1.79 -4.02
N LYS A 11 22.61 0.58 -4.50
CA LYS A 11 22.15 0.38 -5.88
C LYS A 11 20.86 1.17 -6.15
N PHE A 12 19.88 1.11 -5.25
CA PHE A 12 18.64 1.87 -5.43
C PHE A 12 18.82 3.37 -5.26
N THR A 13 19.61 3.82 -4.28
CA THR A 13 19.84 5.25 -4.05
C THR A 13 20.71 5.92 -5.10
N ALA A 14 21.28 5.16 -6.06
CA ALA A 14 21.94 5.74 -7.23
C ALA A 14 20.95 6.44 -8.18
N HIS A 15 19.65 6.19 -8.02
CA HIS A 15 18.57 6.86 -8.73
C HIS A 15 17.84 7.87 -7.83
N ASP A 16 17.65 9.08 -8.34
CA ASP A 16 17.03 10.20 -7.61
C ASP A 16 15.51 10.29 -7.81
N THR A 17 14.94 9.49 -8.72
CA THR A 17 13.50 9.47 -9.01
C THR A 17 12.87 8.16 -8.57
N LEU A 18 11.58 8.21 -8.21
CA LEU A 18 10.83 7.01 -7.83
C LEU A 18 10.80 6.01 -8.98
N ASP A 19 10.54 6.47 -10.20
CA ASP A 19 10.52 5.61 -11.38
C ASP A 19 11.89 4.98 -11.66
N GLY A 20 13.01 5.70 -11.49
CA GLY A 20 14.35 5.11 -11.62
C GLY A 20 14.65 4.04 -10.57
N ARG A 21 14.16 4.20 -9.33
CA ARG A 21 14.28 3.15 -8.29
C ARG A 21 13.43 1.92 -8.63
N ILE A 22 12.24 2.12 -9.20
CA ILE A 22 11.37 1.02 -9.67
C ILE A 22 12.03 0.28 -10.83
N ASP A 23 12.63 1.01 -11.79
CA ASP A 23 13.36 0.42 -12.92
C ASP A 23 14.52 -0.44 -12.44
N GLN A 24 15.29 0.07 -11.46
CA GLN A 24 16.39 -0.69 -10.87
C GLN A 24 15.92 -1.95 -10.14
N ALA A 25 14.76 -1.89 -9.45
CA ALA A 25 14.17 -3.04 -8.80
C ALA A 25 13.70 -4.08 -9.83
N PHE A 26 13.12 -3.61 -10.94
CA PHE A 26 12.71 -4.45 -12.05
C PHE A 26 13.90 -5.20 -12.69
N GLU A 27 15.00 -4.50 -12.98
CA GLU A 27 16.21 -5.14 -13.51
C GLU A 27 16.78 -6.21 -12.56
N ALA A 28 16.78 -5.93 -11.25
CA ALA A 28 17.30 -6.85 -10.27
C ALA A 28 16.43 -8.11 -10.13
N MET A 29 15.10 -7.98 -10.17
CA MET A 29 14.20 -9.14 -10.13
C MET A 29 14.23 -9.97 -11.43
N GLN A 30 14.60 -9.38 -12.57
CA GLN A 30 14.80 -10.14 -13.81
C GLN A 30 15.91 -11.19 -13.65
N GLN A 31 16.95 -10.90 -12.85
CA GLN A 31 18.00 -11.86 -12.52
C GLN A 31 17.49 -13.05 -11.68
N LEU A 32 16.34 -12.88 -11.02
CA LEU A 32 15.64 -13.93 -10.25
C LEU A 32 14.61 -14.69 -11.10
N GLY A 33 14.46 -14.33 -12.38
CA GLY A 33 13.59 -15.02 -13.34
C GLY A 33 12.20 -14.40 -13.52
N PHE A 34 11.89 -13.28 -12.85
CA PHE A 34 10.64 -12.57 -13.06
C PHE A 34 10.69 -11.68 -14.30
N GLU A 35 9.56 -11.52 -14.98
CA GLU A 35 9.47 -10.80 -16.26
C GLU A 35 8.63 -9.53 -16.17
N ALA A 36 7.83 -9.35 -15.12
CA ALA A 36 6.97 -8.19 -14.92
C ALA A 36 6.87 -7.79 -13.45
N LEU A 37 6.84 -6.49 -13.17
CA LEU A 37 6.79 -5.93 -11.81
C LEU A 37 5.48 -5.17 -11.60
N VAL A 38 4.84 -5.42 -10.45
CA VAL A 38 3.79 -4.56 -9.89
C VAL A 38 4.27 -4.03 -8.55
N TYR A 39 4.22 -2.72 -8.39
CA TYR A 39 4.48 -2.04 -7.13
C TYR A 39 3.31 -1.14 -6.77
N ASP A 40 2.66 -1.42 -5.64
CA ASP A 40 1.56 -0.62 -5.13
C ASP A 40 1.82 -0.18 -3.70
N TYR A 41 1.21 0.95 -3.33
CA TYR A 41 1.28 1.48 -1.98
C TYR A 41 -0.03 2.15 -1.60
N THR A 42 -0.47 1.89 -0.37
CA THR A 42 -1.56 2.60 0.27
C THR A 42 -1.14 3.08 1.66
N PRO A 43 -1.43 4.36 2.00
CA PRO A 43 -1.25 4.83 3.35
C PRO A 43 -2.21 4.14 4.32
N VAL A 44 -3.33 3.58 3.88
CA VAL A 44 -4.29 2.88 4.74
C VAL A 44 -4.84 1.66 4.00
N PRO A 45 -4.66 0.42 4.50
CA PRO A 45 -5.04 -0.80 3.77
C PRO A 45 -6.54 -1.10 3.76
N PHE A 46 -7.27 -0.69 4.78
CA PHE A 46 -8.71 -0.93 4.91
C PHE A 46 -9.45 0.35 5.21
N ASP A 47 -10.65 0.53 4.70
CA ASP A 47 -11.52 1.60 5.18
C ASP A 47 -12.17 1.23 6.53
N LEU A 48 -13.06 2.10 7.02
CA LEU A 48 -13.74 1.91 8.29
C LEU A 48 -14.81 0.82 8.28
N ASP A 49 -15.25 0.39 7.10
CA ASP A 49 -16.19 -0.72 6.91
C ASP A 49 -15.44 -2.05 6.74
N GLY A 50 -14.10 -2.02 6.68
CA GLY A 50 -13.23 -3.18 6.56
C GLY A 50 -12.94 -3.57 5.12
N GLU A 51 -13.34 -2.77 4.14
CA GLU A 51 -13.09 -3.01 2.73
C GLU A 51 -11.67 -2.60 2.35
N ILE A 52 -11.08 -3.32 1.39
CA ILE A 52 -9.74 -3.01 0.91
C ILE A 52 -9.74 -1.63 0.22
N MET A 53 -8.79 -0.80 0.63
CA MET A 53 -8.54 0.50 0.00
C MET A 53 -7.78 0.30 -1.31
N VAL A 54 -8.25 0.99 -2.36
CA VAL A 54 -7.52 1.11 -3.61
C VAL A 54 -6.22 1.89 -3.34
N PRO A 55 -5.07 1.45 -3.89
CA PRO A 55 -3.80 2.04 -3.56
C PRO A 55 -3.69 3.49 -4.06
N SER A 56 -2.91 4.29 -3.35
CA SER A 56 -2.65 5.69 -3.70
C SER A 56 -1.92 5.81 -5.04
N PHE A 57 -1.11 4.81 -5.37
CA PHE A 57 -0.58 4.60 -6.70
C PHE A 57 -0.37 3.11 -6.97
N LEU A 58 -0.33 2.78 -8.26
CA LEU A 58 0.01 1.47 -8.79
C LEU A 58 1.01 1.70 -9.93
N LYS A 59 2.19 1.09 -9.83
CA LYS A 59 3.29 1.23 -10.79
C LYS A 59 3.58 -0.13 -11.41
N LEU A 60 3.64 -0.15 -12.73
CA LEU A 60 3.79 -1.36 -13.53
C LEU A 60 5.09 -1.31 -14.33
N ARG A 61 5.73 -2.46 -14.53
CA ARG A 61 6.80 -2.65 -15.53
C ARG A 61 6.55 -3.92 -16.31
N ASN A 62 6.67 -3.80 -17.63
CA ASN A 62 6.41 -4.87 -18.59
C ASN A 62 5.01 -5.48 -18.46
N ILE A 63 4.02 -4.66 -18.12
CA ILE A 63 2.60 -4.98 -18.09
C ILE A 63 1.88 -3.87 -18.85
N SER A 64 0.82 -4.21 -19.57
CA SER A 64 0.01 -3.22 -20.28
C SER A 64 -0.68 -2.26 -19.29
N ASP A 65 -0.73 -0.98 -19.65
CA ASP A 65 -1.30 0.07 -18.81
C ASP A 65 -2.83 -0.08 -18.60
N ASP A 66 -3.51 -0.90 -19.43
CA ASP A 66 -4.93 -1.23 -19.23
C ASP A 66 -5.19 -1.85 -17.85
N MET A 67 -4.22 -2.55 -17.27
CA MET A 67 -4.32 -3.11 -15.92
C MET A 67 -4.69 -2.04 -14.87
N LEU A 68 -4.20 -0.80 -15.03
CA LEU A 68 -4.51 0.29 -14.10
C LEU A 68 -6.01 0.58 -14.06
N GLU A 69 -6.68 0.61 -15.22
CA GLU A 69 -8.13 0.82 -15.31
C GLU A 69 -8.90 -0.29 -14.59
N TYR A 70 -8.50 -1.55 -14.80
CA TYR A 70 -9.18 -2.69 -14.16
C TYR A 70 -8.97 -2.71 -12.64
N TRP A 71 -7.73 -2.53 -12.16
CA TRP A 71 -7.41 -2.59 -10.73
C TRP A 71 -7.91 -1.38 -9.96
N LEU A 72 -7.76 -0.17 -10.49
CA LEU A 72 -8.12 1.06 -9.79
C LEU A 72 -9.58 1.46 -10.01
N ASP A 73 -10.06 1.47 -11.25
CA ASP A 73 -11.38 2.03 -11.58
C ASP A 73 -12.48 0.98 -11.54
N ARG A 74 -12.20 -0.24 -12.03
CA ARG A 74 -13.17 -1.36 -12.02
C ARG A 74 -13.13 -2.19 -10.74
N GLY A 75 -12.27 -1.83 -9.79
CA GLY A 75 -12.23 -2.40 -8.45
C GLY A 75 -11.60 -3.79 -8.35
N TYR A 76 -10.84 -4.24 -9.35
CA TYR A 76 -10.19 -5.56 -9.30
C TYR A 76 -9.22 -5.67 -8.13
N PHE A 77 -8.59 -4.57 -7.71
CA PHE A 77 -7.69 -4.57 -6.54
C PHE A 77 -8.37 -5.10 -5.27
N ARG A 78 -9.66 -4.84 -5.07
CA ARG A 78 -10.40 -5.29 -3.86
C ARG A 78 -10.71 -6.77 -3.87
N ILE A 79 -10.92 -7.33 -5.05
CA ILE A 79 -11.29 -8.74 -5.24
C ILE A 79 -10.10 -9.61 -5.63
N ASP A 80 -8.89 -9.03 -5.73
CA ASP A 80 -7.67 -9.74 -6.11
C ASP A 80 -7.26 -10.74 -5.00
N PRO A 81 -7.28 -12.07 -5.28
CA PRO A 81 -6.82 -13.10 -4.34
C PRO A 81 -5.41 -12.88 -3.79
N VAL A 82 -4.50 -12.33 -4.60
CA VAL A 82 -3.11 -12.03 -4.18
C VAL A 82 -3.12 -10.95 -3.12
N GLN A 83 -3.90 -9.88 -3.31
CA GLN A 83 -4.03 -8.81 -2.30
C GLN A 83 -4.72 -9.30 -1.02
N GLN A 84 -5.70 -10.18 -1.14
CA GLN A 84 -6.36 -10.81 0.02
C GLN A 84 -5.38 -11.61 0.87
N VAL A 85 -4.43 -12.33 0.26
CA VAL A 85 -3.35 -13.00 1.00
C VAL A 85 -2.36 -11.98 1.57
N ALA A 86 -1.84 -11.08 0.73
CA ALA A 86 -0.75 -10.17 1.07
C ALA A 86 -1.08 -9.24 2.27
N LEU A 87 -2.35 -8.84 2.42
CA LEU A 87 -2.81 -8.05 3.58
C LEU A 87 -2.83 -8.83 4.91
N ARG A 88 -2.69 -10.17 4.87
CA ARG A 88 -2.83 -11.06 6.03
C ARG A 88 -1.56 -11.86 6.34
N THR A 89 -0.48 -11.63 5.61
CA THR A 89 0.83 -12.23 5.85
C THR A 89 1.92 -11.15 5.80
N SER A 90 3.02 -11.40 6.52
CA SER A 90 4.24 -10.58 6.43
C SER A 90 5.37 -11.31 5.70
N ALA A 91 5.18 -12.58 5.37
CA ALA A 91 6.15 -13.36 4.63
C ALA A 91 5.90 -13.23 3.12
N PRO A 92 6.95 -13.15 2.28
CA PRO A 92 6.85 -13.38 0.85
C PRO A 92 6.12 -14.69 0.55
N PHE A 93 5.28 -14.71 -0.47
CA PHE A 93 4.57 -15.92 -0.87
C PHE A 93 4.50 -16.07 -2.39
N PHE A 94 4.59 -17.32 -2.83
CA PHE A 94 4.31 -17.72 -4.19
C PHE A 94 2.80 -17.91 -4.39
N TRP A 95 2.30 -17.52 -5.55
CA TRP A 95 0.89 -17.66 -5.92
C TRP A 95 0.77 -18.14 -7.36
N ASN A 96 -0.30 -18.89 -7.62
CA ASN A 96 -0.63 -19.41 -8.94
C ASN A 96 -2.16 -19.50 -9.07
N TYR A 97 -2.71 -18.89 -10.12
CA TYR A 97 -4.14 -18.87 -10.40
C TYR A 97 -4.67 -20.20 -10.97
N ASN A 98 -3.79 -21.17 -11.25
CA ASN A 98 -4.20 -22.54 -11.47
C ASN A 98 -4.66 -23.16 -10.14
N VAL A 99 -5.94 -23.54 -10.06
CA VAL A 99 -6.57 -24.17 -8.89
C VAL A 99 -5.92 -25.49 -8.45
N GLU A 100 -5.19 -26.17 -9.35
CA GLU A 100 -4.46 -27.40 -9.03
C GLU A 100 -3.13 -27.13 -8.30
N ALA A 101 -2.61 -25.90 -8.36
CA ALA A 101 -1.43 -25.51 -7.62
C ALA A 101 -1.82 -25.24 -6.15
N ASP A 102 -1.16 -25.89 -5.20
CA ASP A 102 -1.43 -25.72 -3.77
C ASP A 102 -0.82 -24.40 -3.25
N THR A 103 -1.53 -23.29 -3.49
CA THR A 103 -1.07 -21.95 -3.10
C THR A 103 -2.05 -21.26 -2.15
N ALA A 104 -1.55 -20.27 -1.40
CA ALA A 104 -2.33 -19.58 -0.39
C ALA A 104 -3.56 -18.85 -0.97
N ILE A 105 -3.52 -18.47 -2.25
CA ILE A 105 -4.62 -17.74 -2.90
C ILE A 105 -5.84 -18.63 -3.17
N ASN A 106 -5.71 -19.95 -3.15
CA ASN A 106 -6.81 -20.89 -3.40
C ASN A 106 -8.01 -20.67 -2.47
N ARG A 107 -7.78 -20.24 -1.23
CA ARG A 107 -8.84 -19.95 -0.25
C ARG A 107 -9.72 -18.74 -0.63
N TYR A 108 -9.26 -17.92 -1.56
CA TYR A 108 -9.94 -16.72 -2.05
C TYR A 108 -10.42 -16.87 -3.50
N LEU A 109 -10.09 -17.98 -4.18
CA LEU A 109 -10.61 -18.25 -5.51
C LEU A 109 -12.10 -18.63 -5.44
N GLY A 110 -12.89 -18.03 -6.31
CA GLY A 110 -14.34 -18.24 -6.41
C GLY A 110 -14.99 -17.26 -7.37
N GLU A 111 -16.32 -17.33 -7.50
CA GLU A 111 -17.10 -16.56 -8.48
C GLU A 111 -16.84 -15.05 -8.42
N ASN A 112 -16.69 -14.48 -7.22
CA ASN A 112 -16.44 -13.05 -7.04
C ASN A 112 -15.04 -12.60 -7.50
N THR A 113 -14.08 -13.52 -7.61
CA THR A 113 -12.68 -13.26 -8.00
C THR A 113 -12.35 -13.73 -9.42
N GLU A 114 -13.28 -14.45 -10.04
CA GLU A 114 -13.18 -14.96 -11.41
C GLU A 114 -12.81 -13.88 -12.45
N PRO A 115 -13.32 -12.62 -12.38
CA PRO A 115 -12.89 -11.58 -13.32
C PRO A 115 -11.38 -11.28 -13.27
N VAL A 116 -10.77 -11.37 -12.09
CA VAL A 116 -9.31 -11.19 -11.90
C VAL A 116 -8.55 -12.37 -12.47
N ALA A 117 -8.97 -13.59 -12.09
CA ALA A 117 -8.35 -14.83 -12.57
C ALA A 117 -8.37 -14.89 -14.11
N ARG A 118 -9.51 -14.57 -14.73
CA ARG A 118 -9.64 -14.51 -16.19
C ARG A 118 -8.69 -13.51 -16.82
N TYR A 119 -8.67 -12.27 -16.32
CA TYR A 119 -7.80 -11.22 -16.85
C TYR A 119 -6.33 -11.65 -16.86
N LEU A 120 -5.86 -12.24 -15.75
CA LEU A 120 -4.47 -12.67 -15.59
C LEU A 120 -4.15 -13.89 -16.46
N ASN A 121 -5.06 -14.87 -16.54
CA ASN A 121 -4.89 -16.06 -17.37
C ASN A 121 -4.84 -15.72 -18.88
N GLU A 122 -5.70 -14.82 -19.36
CA GLU A 122 -5.72 -14.37 -20.76
C GLU A 122 -4.43 -13.64 -21.20
N ARG A 123 -3.62 -13.20 -20.24
CA ARG A 123 -2.36 -12.46 -20.45
C ARG A 123 -1.13 -13.24 -19.99
N ASP A 124 -1.27 -14.53 -19.74
CA ASP A 124 -0.20 -15.40 -19.22
C ASP A 124 0.40 -14.94 -17.89
N MET A 125 -0.30 -14.11 -17.10
CA MET A 125 0.15 -13.54 -15.82
C MET A 125 -0.34 -14.34 -14.60
N SER A 126 -0.52 -15.65 -14.76
CA SER A 126 -1.18 -16.50 -13.76
C SER A 126 -0.28 -16.87 -12.58
N THR A 127 1.02 -16.56 -12.63
CA THR A 127 1.99 -17.05 -11.64
C THR A 127 3.00 -15.99 -11.21
N GLY A 128 3.31 -15.92 -9.92
CA GLY A 128 4.28 -14.96 -9.41
C GLY A 128 4.60 -15.09 -7.92
N VAL A 129 5.33 -14.10 -7.43
CA VAL A 129 5.65 -13.93 -6.00
C VAL A 129 5.30 -12.52 -5.58
N THR A 130 4.68 -12.40 -4.41
CA THR A 130 4.38 -11.12 -3.78
C THR A 130 5.09 -11.01 -2.45
N VAL A 131 5.76 -9.86 -2.25
CA VAL A 131 6.34 -9.47 -0.96
C VAL A 131 5.44 -8.38 -0.36
N PRO A 132 4.69 -8.68 0.71
CA PRO A 132 3.99 -7.65 1.46
C PRO A 132 4.98 -6.89 2.33
N VAL A 133 4.93 -5.56 2.26
CA VAL A 133 5.71 -4.68 3.12
C VAL A 133 4.69 -3.97 4.02
N HIS A 134 4.80 -4.19 5.34
CA HIS A 134 3.97 -3.53 6.37
C HIS A 134 4.81 -2.54 7.17
N MET A 135 4.39 -1.28 7.22
CA MET A 135 5.14 -0.19 7.83
C MET A 135 4.74 0.01 9.29
N PRO A 136 5.58 0.61 10.15
CA PRO A 136 5.27 0.83 11.57
C PRO A 136 4.00 1.64 11.85
N ARG A 137 3.60 2.58 10.98
CA ARG A 137 2.33 3.32 11.13
C ARG A 137 1.12 2.56 10.58
N GLY A 138 1.35 1.37 10.01
CA GLY A 138 0.34 0.48 9.42
C GLY A 138 0.11 0.73 7.93
N ASP A 139 0.97 1.52 7.25
CA ASP A 139 0.90 1.67 5.80
C ASP A 139 1.41 0.40 5.14
N TYR A 140 1.06 0.23 3.89
CA TYR A 140 1.15 -1.05 3.23
C TYR A 140 1.59 -0.86 1.78
N ALA A 141 2.47 -1.75 1.33
CA ALA A 141 2.84 -1.87 -0.06
C ALA A 141 2.98 -3.34 -0.44
N THR A 142 2.84 -3.62 -1.73
CA THR A 142 3.32 -4.90 -2.29
C THR A 142 4.34 -4.68 -3.37
N VAL A 143 5.34 -5.56 -3.41
CA VAL A 143 6.27 -5.70 -4.52
C VAL A 143 6.03 -7.08 -5.11
N THR A 144 5.53 -7.14 -6.33
CA THR A 144 5.07 -8.37 -6.97
C THR A 144 5.84 -8.61 -8.24
N GLY A 145 6.57 -9.73 -8.29
CA GLY A 145 7.23 -10.24 -9.48
C GLY A 145 6.37 -11.29 -10.16
N ILE A 146 6.12 -11.13 -11.46
CA ILE A 146 5.30 -12.02 -12.28
C ILE A 146 6.18 -12.69 -13.33
N ARG A 147 5.89 -13.95 -13.63
CA ARG A 147 6.47 -14.70 -14.75
C ARG A 147 5.37 -14.95 -15.77
N PHE A 148 5.65 -14.74 -17.05
CA PHE A 148 4.70 -15.08 -18.09
C PHE A 148 4.70 -16.58 -18.37
N GLY A 149 3.51 -17.16 -18.40
CA GLY A 149 3.26 -18.56 -18.68
C GLY A 149 3.52 -19.49 -17.50
N ALA A 150 2.81 -20.61 -17.47
CA ALA A 150 2.97 -21.64 -16.44
C ALA A 150 4.18 -22.53 -16.75
N ASN A 151 5.18 -22.56 -15.85
CA ASN A 151 6.28 -23.52 -15.91
C ASN A 151 6.58 -24.07 -14.50
N LYS A 152 6.61 -25.41 -14.34
CA LYS A 152 6.99 -26.07 -13.09
C LYS A 152 8.42 -25.74 -12.63
N ASP A 153 9.32 -25.46 -13.57
CA ASP A 153 10.68 -25.00 -13.25
C ASP A 153 10.67 -23.61 -12.60
N PHE A 154 9.70 -22.77 -12.98
CA PHE A 154 9.56 -21.44 -12.37
C PHE A 154 9.15 -21.53 -10.91
N GLU A 155 8.15 -22.35 -10.55
CA GLU A 155 7.74 -22.52 -9.15
C GLU A 155 8.94 -22.91 -8.26
N ARG A 156 9.72 -23.91 -8.69
CA ARG A 156 10.92 -24.34 -7.96
C ARG A 156 11.94 -23.21 -7.81
N ASN A 157 12.17 -22.43 -8.86
CA ASN A 157 13.10 -21.31 -8.83
C ASN A 157 12.58 -20.15 -7.98
N ALA A 158 11.29 -19.82 -8.09
CA ALA A 158 10.63 -18.78 -7.31
C ALA A 158 10.73 -19.09 -5.82
N LEU A 159 10.42 -20.32 -5.40
CA LEU A 159 10.56 -20.76 -4.00
C LEU A 159 12.02 -20.72 -3.53
N ARG A 160 12.99 -20.99 -4.42
CA ARG A 160 14.42 -20.91 -4.10
C ARG A 160 14.89 -19.47 -3.86
N TYR A 161 14.41 -18.51 -4.64
CA TYR A 161 14.84 -17.10 -4.59
C TYR A 161 13.90 -16.19 -3.81
N ILE A 162 12.84 -16.73 -3.22
CA ILE A 162 11.80 -15.94 -2.54
C ILE A 162 12.36 -15.11 -1.38
N ALA A 163 13.38 -15.62 -0.68
CA ALA A 163 14.05 -14.91 0.41
C ALA A 163 14.89 -13.74 -0.10
N ASP A 164 15.65 -13.94 -1.18
CA ASP A 164 16.45 -12.89 -1.82
C ASP A 164 15.53 -11.79 -2.37
N PHE A 165 14.42 -12.18 -3.01
CA PHE A 165 13.40 -11.23 -3.49
C PHE A 165 12.74 -10.48 -2.33
N GLY A 166 12.43 -11.17 -1.22
CA GLY A 166 11.91 -10.56 0.00
C GLY A 166 12.82 -9.45 0.54
N LEU A 167 14.12 -9.76 0.70
CA LEU A 167 15.11 -8.77 1.14
C LEU A 167 15.19 -7.59 0.18
N LEU A 168 15.27 -7.87 -1.12
CA LEU A 168 15.34 -6.85 -2.16
C LEU A 168 14.13 -5.92 -2.12
N ALA A 169 12.91 -6.48 -2.03
CA ALA A 169 11.66 -5.74 -1.98
C ALA A 169 11.54 -4.83 -0.76
N HIS A 170 11.96 -5.30 0.42
CA HIS A 170 11.95 -4.47 1.63
C HIS A 170 12.93 -3.29 1.54
N VAL A 171 14.17 -3.54 1.08
CA VAL A 171 15.17 -2.47 0.92
C VAL A 171 14.76 -1.52 -0.21
N PHE A 172 14.22 -2.04 -1.31
CA PHE A 172 13.64 -1.22 -2.38
C PHE A 172 12.55 -0.30 -1.83
N HIS A 173 11.54 -0.83 -1.14
CA HIS A 173 10.43 -0.05 -0.62
C HIS A 173 10.92 1.06 0.32
N GLU A 174 11.84 0.75 1.24
CA GLU A 174 12.45 1.75 2.13
C GLU A 174 13.03 2.93 1.34
N THR A 175 13.80 2.64 0.28
CA THR A 175 14.35 3.71 -0.57
C THR A 175 13.26 4.40 -1.39
N ALA A 176 12.28 3.68 -1.94
CA ALA A 176 11.20 4.26 -2.74
C ALA A 176 10.34 5.24 -1.91
N TYR A 177 10.04 4.89 -0.66
CA TYR A 177 9.22 5.69 0.25
C TYR A 177 9.75 7.11 0.47
N ALA A 178 11.08 7.26 0.53
CA ALA A 178 11.74 8.55 0.69
C ALA A 178 11.40 9.53 -0.46
N LEU A 179 11.06 9.01 -1.64
CA LEU A 179 10.72 9.79 -2.84
C LEU A 179 9.20 9.98 -3.04
N PHE A 180 8.36 9.51 -2.11
CA PHE A 180 6.92 9.72 -2.21
C PHE A 180 6.57 11.19 -2.01
N ASP A 181 5.66 11.69 -2.84
CA ASP A 181 5.08 13.01 -2.64
C ASP A 181 3.92 12.99 -1.63
N SER A 182 3.38 14.17 -1.33
CA SER A 182 2.24 14.32 -0.42
C SER A 182 0.95 13.66 -0.94
N SER A 183 0.84 13.41 -2.25
CA SER A 183 -0.33 12.77 -2.86
C SER A 183 -0.31 11.26 -2.61
N ALA A 184 0.83 10.61 -2.81
CA ALA A 184 1.04 9.20 -2.51
C ALA A 184 0.81 8.90 -1.02
N ARG A 185 1.30 9.77 -0.13
CA ARG A 185 1.17 9.57 1.33
C ARG A 185 -0.24 9.86 1.88
N SER A 186 -1.15 10.34 1.04
CA SER A 186 -2.46 10.84 1.46
C SER A 186 -3.59 9.88 1.14
N VAL A 187 -4.48 9.65 2.10
CA VAL A 187 -5.73 8.95 1.85
C VAL A 187 -6.74 9.87 1.14
N GLY A 188 -6.83 9.75 -0.18
CA GLY A 188 -7.84 10.43 -0.99
C GLY A 188 -7.78 11.97 -0.95
N LYS A 189 -8.91 12.61 -1.26
CA LYS A 189 -9.02 14.09 -1.37
C LYS A 189 -9.33 14.81 -0.06
N MET A 190 -9.46 14.09 1.06
CA MET A 190 -9.81 14.71 2.34
C MET A 190 -8.64 15.56 2.86
N ARG A 191 -8.89 16.85 3.10
CA ARG A 191 -7.92 17.82 3.60
C ARG A 191 -8.51 18.60 4.76
N LEU A 192 -7.86 18.52 5.91
CA LEU A 192 -8.14 19.39 7.06
C LEU A 192 -7.22 20.62 6.98
N THR A 193 -7.73 21.77 7.41
CA THR A 193 -6.87 22.93 7.66
C THR A 193 -6.01 22.67 8.90
N GLU A 194 -4.92 23.44 9.06
CA GLU A 194 -4.05 23.28 10.22
C GLU A 194 -4.81 23.46 11.55
N ARG A 195 -5.73 24.42 11.61
CA ARG A 195 -6.56 24.65 12.82
C ARG A 195 -7.59 23.55 13.06
N GLU A 196 -8.18 23.00 12.00
CA GLU A 196 -9.08 21.85 12.11
C GLU A 196 -8.33 20.62 12.64
N ARG A 197 -7.13 20.37 12.10
CA ARG A 197 -6.24 19.28 12.53
C ARG A 197 -5.80 19.45 13.99
N GLU A 198 -5.33 20.64 14.36
CA GLU A 198 -4.91 20.98 15.72
C GLU A 198 -6.04 20.75 16.74
N CYS A 199 -7.26 21.23 16.43
CA CYS A 199 -8.43 21.01 17.29
C CYS A 199 -8.78 19.52 17.41
N LEU A 200 -8.74 18.75 16.32
CA LEU A 200 -9.01 17.31 16.36
C LEU A 200 -7.90 16.52 17.07
N ARG A 201 -6.64 16.96 17.02
CA ARG A 201 -5.52 16.32 17.72
C ARG A 201 -5.72 16.37 19.24
N HIS A 202 -5.99 17.57 19.77
CA HIS A 202 -6.34 17.71 21.19
C HIS A 202 -7.68 17.03 21.54
N SER A 203 -8.59 16.93 20.56
CA SER A 203 -9.80 16.11 20.74
C SER A 203 -9.49 14.62 20.90
N ALA A 204 -8.49 14.10 20.20
CA ALA A 204 -8.06 12.71 20.32
C ALA A 204 -7.40 12.42 21.68
N GLU A 205 -6.75 13.43 22.27
CA GLU A 205 -6.22 13.41 23.63
C GLU A 205 -7.31 13.49 24.72
N GLY A 206 -8.58 13.66 24.35
CA GLY A 206 -9.72 13.68 25.28
C GLY A 206 -10.13 15.06 25.80
N LEU A 207 -9.51 16.15 25.33
CA LEU A 207 -9.79 17.49 25.84
C LEU A 207 -11.19 17.98 25.41
N SER A 208 -11.86 18.73 26.28
CA SER A 208 -13.10 19.46 25.96
C SER A 208 -12.81 20.68 25.09
N ALA A 209 -13.84 21.22 24.42
CA ALA A 209 -13.69 22.46 23.63
C ALA A 209 -13.17 23.64 24.47
N LYS A 210 -13.49 23.67 25.77
CA LYS A 210 -13.01 24.67 26.74
C LYS A 210 -11.53 24.50 27.08
N GLU A 211 -11.05 23.27 27.18
CA GLU A 211 -9.64 23.00 27.41
C GLU A 211 -8.82 23.30 26.16
N ILE A 212 -9.29 22.85 24.98
CA ILE A 212 -8.66 23.17 23.71
C ILE A 212 -8.55 24.68 23.50
N SER A 213 -9.61 25.43 23.81
CA SER A 213 -9.61 26.88 23.63
C SER A 213 -8.52 27.57 24.46
N ARG A 214 -8.21 27.03 25.64
CA ARG A 214 -7.09 27.50 26.48
C ARG A 214 -5.75 27.12 25.87
N VAL A 215 -5.61 25.88 25.39
CA VAL A 215 -4.36 25.38 24.79
C VAL A 215 -3.96 26.18 23.55
N ILE A 216 -4.91 26.42 22.63
CA ILE A 216 -4.63 27.10 21.35
C ILE A 216 -4.85 28.62 21.39
N ASN A 217 -5.14 29.17 22.58
CA ASN A 217 -5.45 30.59 22.82
C ASN A 217 -6.53 31.15 21.87
N ARG A 218 -7.71 30.52 21.88
CA ARG A 218 -8.89 30.91 21.09
C ARG A 218 -10.17 30.89 21.93
N SER A 219 -11.24 31.45 21.38
CA SER A 219 -12.56 31.38 22.01
C SER A 219 -13.15 29.96 21.89
N VAL A 220 -13.94 29.53 22.86
CA VAL A 220 -14.66 28.24 22.79
C VAL A 220 -15.53 28.15 21.52
N PRO A 221 -16.31 29.19 21.12
CA PRO A 221 -17.04 29.17 19.85
C PRO A 221 -16.15 28.93 18.62
N THR A 222 -14.95 29.51 18.58
CA THR A 222 -14.00 29.30 17.47
C THR A 222 -13.52 27.86 17.40
N VAL A 223 -13.20 27.24 18.54
CA VAL A 223 -12.83 25.81 18.60
C VAL A 223 -13.97 24.93 18.12
N VAL A 224 -15.20 25.17 18.60
CA VAL A 224 -16.39 24.43 18.18
C VAL A 224 -16.63 24.57 16.67
N MET A 225 -16.44 25.76 16.11
CA MET A 225 -16.52 26.01 14.68
C MET A 225 -15.52 25.14 13.90
N HIS A 226 -14.24 25.10 14.30
CA HIS A 226 -13.23 24.26 13.64
C HIS A 226 -13.53 22.76 13.77
N LEU A 227 -13.95 22.30 14.94
CA LEU A 227 -14.33 20.89 15.15
C LEU A 227 -15.54 20.49 14.28
N ASN A 228 -16.55 21.36 14.16
CA ASN A 228 -17.72 21.11 13.32
C ASN A 228 -17.36 21.11 11.83
N ALA A 229 -16.50 22.04 11.39
CA ALA A 229 -16.00 22.07 10.02
C ALA A 229 -15.21 20.78 9.69
N ALA A 230 -14.33 20.34 10.60
CA ALA A 230 -13.58 19.11 10.45
C ALA A 230 -14.51 17.88 10.41
N ALA A 231 -15.48 17.78 11.32
CA ALA A 231 -16.46 16.69 11.32
C ALA A 231 -17.25 16.64 10.00
N LYS A 232 -17.70 17.79 9.49
CA LYS A 232 -18.39 17.88 8.18
C LYS A 232 -17.51 17.40 7.04
N LYS A 233 -16.25 17.84 6.96
CA LYS A 233 -15.29 17.41 5.92
C LYS A 233 -15.01 15.91 5.96
N LEU A 234 -15.01 15.33 7.15
CA LEU A 234 -14.80 13.90 7.37
C LEU A 234 -16.10 13.09 7.23
N GLY A 235 -17.25 13.72 6.94
CA GLY A 235 -18.56 13.06 6.91
C GLY A 235 -18.97 12.44 8.26
N ALA A 236 -18.42 12.94 9.36
CA ALA A 236 -18.69 12.45 10.71
C ALA A 236 -19.95 13.08 11.30
N LYS A 237 -20.75 12.27 11.99
CA LYS A 237 -21.99 12.68 12.68
C LYS A 237 -21.70 13.39 14.01
N ASN A 238 -20.56 13.11 14.62
CA ASN A 238 -20.16 13.71 15.90
C ASN A 238 -18.63 13.81 16.01
N ARG A 239 -18.20 14.50 17.05
CA ARG A 239 -16.79 14.75 17.36
C ARG A 239 -15.98 13.46 17.51
N THR A 240 -16.52 12.46 18.20
CA THR A 240 -15.85 11.17 18.40
C THR A 240 -15.62 10.47 17.07
N GLN A 241 -16.64 10.40 16.21
CA GLN A 241 -16.50 9.83 14.87
C GLN A 241 -15.52 10.63 14.00
N ALA A 242 -15.48 11.96 14.15
CA ALA A 242 -14.50 12.79 13.45
C ALA A 242 -13.07 12.46 13.87
N VAL A 243 -12.81 12.28 15.17
CA VAL A 243 -11.52 11.81 15.69
C VAL A 243 -11.16 10.44 15.14
N VAL A 244 -12.08 9.47 15.18
CA VAL A 244 -11.86 8.11 14.66
C VAL A 244 -11.49 8.15 13.17
N ARG A 245 -12.27 8.88 12.36
CA ARG A 245 -12.00 9.03 10.92
C ARG A 245 -10.66 9.71 10.65
N ALA A 246 -10.37 10.80 11.35
CA ALA A 246 -9.12 11.53 11.17
C ALA A 246 -7.90 10.70 11.59
N THR A 247 -8.02 9.89 12.64
CA THR A 247 -6.96 8.97 13.10
C THR A 247 -6.76 7.86 12.08
N HIS A 248 -7.84 7.17 11.69
CA HIS A 248 -7.80 6.08 10.75
C HIS A 248 -7.20 6.49 9.39
N TYR A 249 -7.56 7.67 8.88
CA TYR A 249 -7.02 8.22 7.62
C TYR A 249 -5.73 9.05 7.80
N ARG A 250 -5.10 9.01 8.98
CA ARG A 250 -3.79 9.66 9.28
C ARG A 250 -3.75 11.15 9.06
N LEU A 251 -4.88 11.81 9.25
CA LEU A 251 -5.04 13.25 9.04
C LEU A 251 -4.60 14.08 10.26
N LEU A 252 -4.31 13.44 11.40
CA LEU A 252 -3.91 14.09 12.66
C LEU A 252 -2.39 14.20 12.85
N GLU A 253 -1.64 13.35 12.15
CA GLU A 253 -0.20 13.19 12.30
C GLU A 253 0.57 14.14 11.38
N ASN A 254 1.83 14.42 11.73
CA ASN A 254 2.76 15.11 10.84
C ASN A 254 3.32 14.14 9.79
N GLU A 255 3.95 14.68 8.74
CA GLU A 255 4.54 13.86 7.67
C GLU A 255 5.49 12.79 8.24
N PRO A 256 5.37 11.53 7.81
CA PRO A 256 6.26 10.47 8.25
C PRO A 256 7.68 10.73 7.75
N SER A 257 8.66 10.52 8.62
CA SER A 257 10.04 10.28 8.23
C SER A 257 10.41 8.86 8.66
N TYR A 258 10.36 7.92 7.73
CA TYR A 258 11.02 6.62 7.91
C TYR A 258 12.47 6.77 7.45
N ASN A 259 13.22 7.66 8.12
CA ASN A 259 14.63 7.87 7.83
C ASN A 259 15.45 6.99 8.79
N PHE A 260 16.20 6.05 8.22
CA PHE A 260 17.39 5.46 8.82
C PHE A 260 18.64 6.12 8.24
#